data_AF-A0A6J3HIG8-F1
#
_entry.id   AF-A0A6J3HIG8-F1
#
_cell.length_a   1.000
_cell.length_b   1.000
_cell.length_c   1.000
_cell.angle_alpha   90.00
_cell.angle_beta   90.00
_cell.angle_gamma   90.00
#
_symmetry.space_group_name_H-M   'P 1'
#
loop_
_entity.id
_entity.type
_entity.pdbx_description
1 polymer ?
#
loop_
_entity_poly.entity_id
_entity_poly.type
_entity_poly.pdbx_seq_one_letter_code
_entity_poly.pdbx_strand_id
1 'polypeptide(L)'
;MDSVRSGPFGQIFRPDNFVFGQSRAGNNWAKGHYTEGAELVRKESESSDCLQGFQLTHSLGGGTGSGMGTLLISKIREEYPDRIMNTFSVMPSPKVSDTVVEPYNAT
;
A
#
# COMPACT_ATOMS: atom_id res chain seq x y z
N MET A 1 4.24 -11.60 -5.51
CA MET A 1 5.15 -10.86 -6.41
C MET A 1 5.59 -11.73 -7.57
N ASP A 2 6.04 -12.96 -7.33
CA ASP A 2 6.56 -13.84 -8.39
C ASP A 2 5.54 -14.17 -9.49
N SER A 3 4.26 -14.35 -9.12
CA SER A 3 3.17 -14.53 -10.09
C SER A 3 2.91 -13.30 -10.97
N VAL A 4 3.17 -12.09 -10.48
CA VAL A 4 3.01 -10.85 -11.28
C VAL A 4 4.17 -10.72 -12.26
N ARG A 5 5.41 -11.02 -11.81
CA ARG A 5 6.61 -10.97 -12.66
C ARG A 5 6.62 -12.05 -13.75
N SER A 6 6.10 -13.24 -13.44
CA SER A 6 5.99 -14.35 -14.40
C SER A 6 4.72 -14.27 -15.27
N GLY A 7 3.80 -13.35 -14.95
CA GLY A 7 2.57 -13.16 -15.72
C GLY A 7 2.82 -12.53 -17.10
N PRO A 8 1.80 -12.53 -17.98
CA PRO A 8 1.92 -12.03 -19.35
C PRO A 8 2.32 -10.55 -19.44
N PHE A 9 2.03 -9.77 -18.39
CA PHE A 9 2.35 -8.33 -18.31
C PHE A 9 3.51 -8.03 -17.34
N GLY A 10 4.23 -9.04 -16.84
CA GLY A 10 5.25 -8.86 -15.81
C GLY A 10 6.43 -7.98 -16.25
N GLN A 11 6.76 -8.00 -17.54
CA GLN A 11 7.87 -7.23 -18.12
C GLN A 11 7.56 -5.73 -18.31
N ILE A 12 6.31 -5.31 -18.15
CA ILE A 12 5.92 -3.88 -18.28
C ILE A 12 6.39 -3.09 -17.05
N PHE A 13 6.52 -3.74 -15.90
CA PHE A 13 6.86 -3.08 -14.63
C PHE A 13 8.36 -3.07 -14.41
N ARG A 14 8.89 -1.91 -13.99
CA ARG A 14 10.32 -1.78 -13.63
C ARG A 14 10.63 -2.64 -12.40
N PRO A 15 11.69 -3.47 -12.43
CA PRO A 15 12.10 -4.28 -11.28
C PRO A 15 12.31 -3.49 -9.98
N ASP A 16 12.85 -2.27 -10.10
CA ASP A 16 13.14 -1.36 -8.98
C ASP A 16 11.88 -0.90 -8.24
N ASN A 17 10.70 -0.94 -8.88
CA ASN A 17 9.45 -0.47 -8.29
C ASN A 17 8.76 -1.58 -7.48
N PHE A 18 9.30 -2.81 -7.49
CA PHE A 18 8.78 -3.90 -6.67
C PHE A 18 9.41 -3.91 -5.28
N VAL A 19 8.63 -3.47 -4.30
CA VAL A 19 9.01 -3.50 -2.88
C VAL A 19 8.39 -4.71 -2.20
N PHE A 20 9.20 -5.45 -1.47
CA PHE A 20 8.70 -6.54 -0.63
C PHE A 20 9.61 -6.71 0.59
N GLY A 21 8.98 -6.89 1.75
CA GLY A 21 9.67 -7.27 2.97
C GLY A 21 9.79 -8.79 3.10
N GLN A 22 10.77 -9.27 3.87
CA GLN A 22 10.88 -10.70 4.22
C GLN A 22 9.79 -11.14 5.21
N SER A 23 9.25 -10.22 6.01
CA SER A 23 8.21 -10.50 7.00
C SER A 23 6.85 -9.97 6.56
N ARG A 24 5.80 -10.76 6.79
CA ARG A 24 4.40 -10.32 6.60
C ARG A 24 3.87 -9.70 7.89
N ALA A 25 2.89 -8.79 7.76
CA ALA A 25 2.23 -8.19 8.92
C ALA A 25 1.36 -9.18 9.71
N GLY A 26 1.01 -10.34 9.12
CA GLY A 26 0.27 -11.39 9.83
C GLY A 26 -1.11 -10.95 10.31
N ASN A 27 -1.83 -10.18 9.48
CA ASN A 27 -3.13 -9.58 9.81
C ASN A 27 -3.13 -8.65 11.04
N ASN A 28 -1.97 -8.10 11.40
CA ASN A 28 -1.86 -7.10 12.45
C ASN A 28 -1.55 -5.73 11.84
N TRP A 29 -2.47 -4.77 12.01
CA TRP A 29 -2.29 -3.40 11.56
C TRP A 29 -1.02 -2.74 12.13
N ALA A 30 -0.76 -2.87 13.43
CA ALA A 30 0.37 -2.20 14.08
C ALA A 30 1.71 -2.67 13.50
N LYS A 31 1.83 -3.97 13.20
CA LYS A 31 3.02 -4.51 12.56
C LYS A 31 3.22 -3.95 11.14
N GLY A 32 2.14 -3.64 10.42
CA GLY A 32 2.23 -3.00 9.10
C GLY A 32 2.44 -1.48 9.15
N HIS A 33 1.93 -0.82 10.19
CA HIS A 33 2.00 0.64 10.32
C HIS A 33 3.37 1.12 10.80
N TYR A 34 4.03 0.36 11.69
CA TYR A 34 5.35 0.71 12.21
C TYR A 34 6.52 0.15 11.38
N THR A 35 6.27 -0.38 10.18
CA THR A 35 7.34 -0.82 9.27
C THR A 35 7.85 0.30 8.37
N GLU A 36 9.08 0.16 7.88
CA GLU A 36 9.70 1.10 6.93
C GLU A 36 9.32 0.73 5.47
N GLY A 37 9.09 1.74 4.61
CA GLY A 37 8.72 1.49 3.21
C GLY A 37 8.33 2.68 2.34
N ALA A 38 8.41 3.93 2.83
CA ALA A 38 7.92 5.10 2.10
C ALA A 38 8.93 5.72 1.11
N GLU A 39 10.20 5.30 1.13
CA GLU A 39 11.28 5.98 0.40
C GLU A 39 11.12 5.95 -1.12
N LEU A 40 10.44 4.94 -1.67
CA LEU A 40 10.30 4.77 -3.12
C LEU A 40 9.29 5.72 -3.75
N VAL A 41 8.31 6.20 -2.98
CA VAL A 41 7.32 7.18 -3.49
C VAL A 41 8.03 8.49 -3.85
N ARG A 42 9.06 8.86 -3.08
CA ARG A 42 9.82 10.07 -3.31
C ARG A 42 10.62 10.04 -4.62
N LYS A 43 11.29 8.92 -4.93
CA LYS A 43 12.07 8.76 -6.18
C LYS A 43 11.20 8.96 -7.44
N GLU A 44 10.01 8.36 -7.46
CA GLU A 44 9.08 8.50 -8.60
C GLU A 44 8.43 9.89 -8.66
N SER A 45 8.19 10.50 -7.50
CA SER A 45 7.66 11.87 -7.41
C SER A 45 8.66 12.90 -7.92
N GLU A 46 9.95 12.74 -7.61
CA GLU A 46 11.04 13.60 -8.09
C GLU A 46 11.32 13.42 -9.59
N SER A 47 11.04 12.25 -10.15
CA SER A 47 11.16 11.99 -11.59
C SER A 47 10.04 12.63 -12.43
N SER A 48 9.00 13.18 -11.79
CA SER A 48 7.82 13.73 -12.45
C SER A 48 7.85 15.26 -12.46
N ASP A 49 7.73 15.87 -13.64
CA ASP A 49 7.79 17.35 -13.78
C ASP A 49 6.61 18.06 -13.10
N CYS A 50 5.41 17.47 -13.14
CA CYS A 50 4.21 18.03 -12.51
C CYS A 50 3.31 16.91 -11.96
N LEU A 51 3.58 16.51 -10.72
CA LEU A 51 2.79 15.51 -10.01
C LEU A 51 1.39 16.05 -9.68
N GLN A 52 0.34 15.37 -10.17
CA GLN A 52 -1.05 15.76 -9.90
C GLN A 52 -1.57 15.15 -8.59
N GLY A 53 -1.17 13.92 -8.28
CA GLY A 53 -1.70 13.18 -7.15
C GLY A 53 -1.27 11.73 -7.12
N PHE A 54 -1.75 11.02 -6.11
CA PHE A 54 -1.46 9.61 -5.87
C PHE A 54 -2.73 8.77 -5.87
N GLN A 55 -2.62 7.56 -6.39
CA GLN A 55 -3.66 6.54 -6.32
C GLN A 55 -3.13 5.37 -5.50
N LEU A 56 -3.79 5.06 -4.39
CA LEU A 56 -3.44 3.95 -3.51
C LEU A 56 -4.54 2.88 -3.57
N THR A 57 -4.17 1.65 -3.89
CA THR A 57 -5.09 0.51 -3.84
C THR A 57 -4.65 -0.44 -2.73
N HIS A 58 -5.52 -0.67 -1.75
CA HIS A 58 -5.19 -1.48 -0.57
C HIS A 58 -6.42 -2.13 0.06
N SER A 59 -6.22 -3.18 0.85
CA SER A 59 -7.29 -3.82 1.64
C SER A 59 -7.35 -3.21 3.05
N LEU A 60 -8.55 -3.00 3.58
CA LEU A 60 -8.73 -2.57 4.98
C LEU A 60 -8.67 -3.75 5.97
N GLY A 61 -9.06 -4.95 5.54
CA GLY A 61 -9.10 -6.12 6.45
C GLY A 61 -7.73 -6.70 6.80
N GLY A 62 -6.76 -6.62 5.88
CA GLY A 62 -5.43 -7.22 6.05
C GLY A 62 -4.41 -6.27 6.68
N GLY A 63 -3.60 -6.76 7.62
CA GLY A 63 -2.66 -5.94 8.39
C GLY A 63 -1.56 -5.23 7.60
N THR A 64 -1.13 -5.78 6.44
CA THR A 64 -0.20 -5.07 5.55
C THR A 64 -0.93 -4.00 4.75
N GLY A 65 -2.08 -4.34 4.16
CA GLY A 65 -2.85 -3.39 3.34
C GLY A 65 -3.34 -2.20 4.16
N SER A 66 -3.86 -2.44 5.36
CA SER A 66 -4.34 -1.38 6.24
C SER A 66 -3.19 -0.64 6.91
N GLY A 67 -2.26 -1.34 7.56
CA GLY A 67 -1.16 -0.72 8.30
C GLY A 67 -0.17 0.04 7.42
N MET A 68 0.36 -0.60 6.37
CA MET A 68 1.31 0.08 5.47
C MET A 68 0.59 1.16 4.64
N GLY A 69 -0.65 0.91 4.24
CA GLY A 69 -1.46 1.86 3.49
C GLY A 69 -1.67 3.16 4.26
N THR A 70 -2.03 3.08 5.55
CA THR A 70 -2.20 4.28 6.40
C THR A 70 -0.88 5.02 6.62
N LEU A 71 0.23 4.31 6.81
CA LEU A 71 1.55 4.93 6.94
C LEU A 71 1.92 5.73 5.67
N LEU A 72 1.73 5.13 4.49
CA LEU A 72 2.01 5.79 3.21
C LEU A 72 1.14 7.02 3.00
N ILE A 73 -0.15 6.93 3.30
CA ILE A 73 -1.06 8.07 3.24
C ILE A 73 -0.58 9.21 4.13
N SER A 74 -0.18 8.92 5.38
CA SER A 74 0.27 9.95 6.31
C SER A 74 1.53 10.64 5.81
N LYS A 75 2.53 9.88 5.38
CA LYS A 75 3.78 10.44 4.85
C LYS A 75 3.59 11.25 3.57
N ILE A 76 2.75 10.77 2.65
CA ILE A 76 2.45 11.52 1.42
C ILE A 76 1.73 12.82 1.74
N ARG A 77 0.80 12.83 2.72
CA ARG A 77 0.13 14.07 3.15
C ARG A 77 1.08 15.05 3.83
N GLU A 78 2.08 14.56 4.55
CA GLU A 78 3.11 15.39 5.18
C GLU A 78 4.04 16.02 4.13
N GLU A 79 4.52 15.25 3.14
CA GLU A 79 5.45 15.74 2.12
C GLU A 79 4.75 16.51 0.98
N TYR A 80 3.51 16.13 0.63
CA TYR A 80 2.78 16.63 -0.53
C TYR A 80 1.32 17.03 -0.16
N PRO A 81 1.13 18.05 0.70
CA PRO A 81 -0.19 18.39 1.25
C PRO A 81 -1.20 18.85 0.20
N ASP A 82 -0.74 19.51 -0.87
CA ASP A 82 -1.61 20.09 -1.91
C ASP A 82 -1.95 19.11 -3.05
N ARG A 83 -1.51 17.85 -2.96
CA ARG A 83 -1.72 16.85 -4.01
C ARG A 83 -2.96 16.01 -3.74
N ILE A 84 -3.68 15.69 -4.82
CA ILE A 84 -4.89 14.86 -4.73
C ILE A 84 -4.49 13.45 -4.31
N MET A 85 -5.23 12.88 -3.37
CA MET A 85 -5.01 11.51 -2.91
C MET A 85 -6.30 10.71 -3.07
N ASN A 86 -6.23 9.66 -3.90
CA ASN A 86 -7.35 8.76 -4.14
C ASN A 86 -7.04 7.38 -3.55
N THR A 87 -7.92 6.87 -2.71
CA THR A 87 -7.81 5.55 -2.11
C THR A 87 -8.88 4.61 -2.67
N PHE A 88 -8.44 3.50 -3.25
CA PHE A 88 -9.29 2.40 -3.69
C PHE A 88 -9.17 1.28 -2.65
N SER A 89 -10.08 1.32 -1.68
CA SER A 89 -10.03 0.45 -0.52
C SER A 89 -11.01 -0.73 -0.65
N VAL A 90 -10.53 -1.94 -0.43
CA VAL A 90 -11.38 -3.13 -0.35
C VAL A 90 -11.90 -3.27 1.08
N MET A 91 -13.21 -3.10 1.25
CA MET A 91 -13.88 -3.22 2.54
C MET A 91 -14.14 -4.70 2.88
N PRO A 92 -13.85 -5.15 4.12
CA PRO A 92 -14.13 -6.52 4.53
C PRO A 92 -15.64 -6.82 4.50
N SER A 93 -15.99 -8.07 4.24
CA SER A 93 -17.38 -8.54 4.23
C SER A 93 -17.51 -9.81 5.06
N PRO A 94 -18.49 -9.87 5.99
CA PRO A 94 -18.65 -10.99 6.93
C PRO A 94 -18.96 -12.33 6.25
N LYS A 95 -19.31 -12.35 4.96
CA LYS A 95 -19.63 -13.57 4.21
C LYS A 95 -18.41 -14.25 3.57
N VAL A 96 -17.32 -13.52 3.41
CA VAL A 96 -16.10 -13.94 2.67
C VAL A 96 -14.82 -13.56 3.43
N SER A 97 -14.98 -13.11 4.68
CA SER A 97 -13.91 -12.71 5.58
C SER A 97 -13.20 -13.96 6.11
N ASP A 98 -11.89 -14.04 5.87
CA ASP A 98 -11.05 -15.14 6.36
C ASP A 98 -10.40 -14.78 7.72
N THR A 99 -10.45 -13.51 8.14
CA THR A 99 -9.69 -13.04 9.31
C THR A 99 -10.57 -12.43 10.39
N VAL A 100 -10.50 -13.02 11.60
CA VAL A 100 -11.33 -12.62 12.76
C VAL A 100 -11.06 -11.17 13.22
N VAL A 101 -9.88 -10.64 12.89
CA VAL A 101 -9.41 -9.30 13.30
C VAL A 101 -9.67 -8.22 12.26
N GLU A 102 -10.42 -8.49 11.18
CA GLU A 102 -10.75 -7.49 10.15
C GLU A 102 -11.41 -6.23 10.69
N PRO A 103 -12.36 -6.29 11.66
CA PRO A 103 -12.94 -5.08 12.23
C PRO A 103 -11.91 -4.20 12.92
N TYR A 104 -10.89 -4.79 13.57
CA TYR A 104 -9.82 -4.05 14.22
C TYR A 104 -8.86 -3.40 13.22
N ASN A 105 -8.63 -4.04 12.08
CA ASN A 105 -7.74 -3.52 11.04
C ASN A 105 -8.40 -2.46 10.14
N ALA A 106 -9.73 -2.43 10.08
CA ALA A 106 -10.52 -1.56 9.20
C ALA A 106 -11.01 -0.25 9.84
N THR A 107 -10.46 0.11 11.00
CA THR A 107 -10.70 1.42 11.66
C THR A 107 -9.80 2.50 11.06
#